data_AF-A0A5M3XRM7-F1
#
_entry.id   AF-A0A5M3XRM7-F1
#
_cell.length_a   1.000
_cell.length_b   1.000
_cell.length_c   1.000
_cell.angle_alpha   90.00
_cell.angle_beta   90.00
_cell.angle_gamma   90.00
#
_symmetry.space_group_name_H-M   'P 1'
#
loop_
_entity.id
_entity.type
_entity.pdbx_description
1 polymer ?
#
loop_
_entity_poly.entity_id
_entity_poly.type
_entity_poly.pdbx_seq_one_letter_code
_entity_poly.pdbx_strand_id
1 'polypeptide(L)'
;MPSPEVWRRVPSWDWHRAGAEAVRARTIINAAQHAEKLEGGSSAEADRLLRALPGIGVWTSAEVRQRAHGDPDAPSVGDYHLPSVVGYAFTGQKTDDAGMLELLEPFAGHRHRVIRLIELSGIRPPARGPRMAARDYRSI
;
A
#
# COMPACT_ATOMS: atom_id res chain seq x y z
N MET A 1 5.98 -18.98 3.24
CA MET A 1 6.79 -17.79 3.62
C MET A 1 7.77 -18.18 4.71
N PRO A 2 8.99 -17.61 4.78
CA PRO A 2 9.91 -17.81 5.90
C PRO A 2 9.28 -17.34 7.22
N SER A 3 9.66 -17.96 8.35
CA SER A 3 9.18 -17.52 9.66
C SER A 3 9.79 -16.17 10.07
N PRO A 4 9.21 -15.46 11.05
CA PRO A 4 9.81 -14.24 11.59
C PRO A 4 11.25 -14.42 12.09
N GLU A 5 11.59 -15.58 12.69
CA GLU A 5 12.96 -15.94 13.10
C GLU A 5 13.92 -15.97 11.91
N VAL A 6 13.46 -16.51 10.78
CA VAL A 6 14.27 -16.60 9.55
C VAL A 6 14.47 -15.20 8.97
N TRP A 7 13.42 -14.39 8.87
CA TRP A 7 13.51 -13.02 8.37
C TRP A 7 14.49 -12.16 9.18
N ARG A 8 14.52 -12.33 10.49
CA ARG A 8 15.47 -11.61 11.39
C ARG A 8 16.93 -11.97 11.17
N ARG A 9 17.21 -13.15 10.60
CA ARG A 9 18.55 -13.71 10.44
C ARG A 9 19.10 -13.58 9.02
N VAL A 10 18.31 -13.04 8.08
CA VAL A 10 18.79 -12.83 6.70
C VAL A 10 19.95 -11.83 6.73
N PRO A 11 21.14 -12.23 6.27
CA PRO A 11 22.31 -11.35 6.28
C PRO A 11 22.17 -10.23 5.25
N SER A 12 22.89 -9.12 5.48
CA SER A 12 22.79 -7.91 4.65
C SER A 12 23.11 -8.13 3.17
N TRP A 13 24.03 -9.06 2.84
CA TRP A 13 24.39 -9.35 1.46
C TRP A 13 23.29 -10.08 0.68
N ASP A 14 22.43 -10.84 1.35
CA ASP A 14 21.29 -11.51 0.70
C ASP A 14 20.20 -10.49 0.36
N TRP A 15 19.99 -9.49 1.22
CA TRP A 15 19.13 -8.34 0.91
C TRP A 15 19.64 -7.55 -0.30
N HIS A 16 20.94 -7.25 -0.32
CA HIS A 16 21.56 -6.54 -1.44
C HIS A 16 21.46 -7.34 -2.74
N ARG A 17 21.70 -8.67 -2.68
CA ARG A 17 21.54 -9.57 -3.83
C ARG A 17 20.10 -9.62 -4.33
N ALA A 18 19.12 -9.49 -3.43
CA ALA A 18 17.70 -9.39 -3.78
C ALA A 18 17.29 -8.00 -4.30
N GLY A 19 18.21 -7.04 -4.41
CA GLY A 19 17.93 -5.66 -4.83
C GLY A 19 17.18 -4.83 -3.78
N ALA A 20 17.10 -5.32 -2.53
CA ALA A 20 16.47 -4.60 -1.44
C ALA A 20 17.45 -3.63 -0.79
N GLU A 21 17.08 -2.36 -0.74
CA GLU A 21 17.84 -1.33 -0.03
C GLU A 21 17.95 -1.65 1.46
N ALA A 22 19.09 -1.29 2.07
CA ALA A 22 19.37 -1.57 3.48
C ALA A 22 18.31 -0.99 4.44
N VAL A 23 17.70 0.16 4.10
CA VAL A 23 16.64 0.79 4.88
C VAL A 23 15.37 -0.09 4.88
N ARG A 24 14.96 -0.62 3.73
CA ARG A 24 13.80 -1.51 3.62
C ARG A 24 14.04 -2.83 4.34
N ALA A 25 15.24 -3.40 4.20
CA ALA A 25 15.64 -4.60 4.93
C ALA A 25 15.54 -4.38 6.45
N ARG A 26 16.00 -3.22 6.96
CA ARG A 26 15.89 -2.87 8.38
C ARG A 26 14.44 -2.81 8.84
N THR A 27 13.54 -2.20 8.08
CA THR A 27 12.11 -2.15 8.40
C THR A 27 11.50 -3.55 8.46
N ILE A 28 11.82 -4.43 7.51
CA ILE A 28 11.32 -5.82 7.50
C ILE A 28 11.84 -6.60 8.72
N ILE A 29 13.14 -6.49 9.02
CA ILE A 29 13.73 -7.15 10.20
C ILE A 29 13.08 -6.64 11.49
N ASN A 30 12.81 -5.34 11.61
CA ASN A 30 12.16 -4.77 12.78
C ASN A 30 10.70 -5.26 12.92
N ALA A 31 9.94 -5.30 11.83
CA ALA A 31 8.60 -5.87 11.82
C ALA A 31 8.62 -7.35 12.25
N ALA A 32 9.59 -8.14 11.78
CA ALA A 32 9.74 -9.53 12.16
C ALA A 32 10.10 -9.74 13.66
N GLN A 33 10.69 -8.75 14.32
CA GLN A 33 10.91 -8.78 15.79
C GLN A 33 9.61 -8.61 16.58
N HIS A 34 8.60 -8.01 15.97
CA HIS A 34 7.31 -7.71 16.60
C HIS A 34 6.15 -8.51 16.00
N ALA A 35 6.44 -9.54 15.20
CA ALA A 35 5.44 -10.29 14.41
C ALA A 35 4.25 -10.77 15.25
N GLU A 36 4.48 -11.40 16.40
CA GLU A 36 3.40 -11.88 17.28
C GLU A 36 2.41 -10.77 17.69
N LYS A 37 2.93 -9.59 18.04
CA LYS A 37 2.08 -8.43 18.40
C LYS A 37 1.36 -7.86 17.20
N LEU A 38 2.04 -7.77 16.06
CA LEU A 38 1.47 -7.26 14.83
C LEU A 38 0.36 -8.17 14.31
N GLU A 39 0.51 -9.49 14.40
CA GLU A 39 -0.43 -10.49 13.89
C GLU A 39 -1.62 -10.73 14.83
N GLY A 40 -1.42 -10.68 16.15
CA GLY A 40 -2.44 -11.02 17.14
C GLY A 40 -3.49 -9.94 17.42
N GLY A 41 -3.30 -8.71 16.90
CA GLY A 41 -4.14 -7.55 17.21
C GLY A 41 -5.33 -7.34 16.25
N SER A 42 -6.26 -6.47 16.65
CA SER A 42 -7.26 -5.93 15.73
C SER A 42 -6.58 -5.06 14.66
N SER A 43 -7.26 -4.81 13.53
CA SER A 43 -6.67 -3.95 12.50
C SER A 43 -6.35 -2.53 12.99
N ALA A 44 -7.11 -2.00 13.96
CA ALA A 44 -6.84 -0.70 14.56
C ALA A 44 -5.60 -0.73 15.47
N GLU A 45 -5.35 -1.84 16.17
CA GLU A 45 -4.13 -2.01 16.94
C GLU A 45 -2.92 -2.20 16.01
N ALA A 46 -3.07 -3.02 14.96
CA ALA A 46 -2.06 -3.21 13.93
C ALA A 46 -1.64 -1.87 13.33
N ASP A 47 -2.57 -0.94 13.07
CA ASP A 47 -2.25 0.40 12.58
C ASP A 47 -1.28 1.17 13.48
N ARG A 48 -1.58 1.19 14.78
CA ARG A 48 -0.77 1.91 15.76
C ARG A 48 0.62 1.31 15.84
N LEU A 49 0.70 -0.01 15.90
CA LEU A 49 1.97 -0.74 16.01
C LEU A 49 2.81 -0.64 14.72
N LEU A 50 2.18 -0.77 13.55
CA LEU A 50 2.85 -0.65 12.25
C LEU A 50 3.42 0.75 12.07
N ARG A 51 2.63 1.80 12.32
CA ARG A 51 3.08 3.20 12.16
C ARG A 51 4.12 3.64 13.19
N ALA A 52 4.30 2.89 14.28
CA ALA A 52 5.40 3.11 15.22
C ALA A 52 6.75 2.57 14.69
N LEU A 53 6.75 1.72 13.66
CA LEU A 53 7.98 1.20 13.07
C LEU A 53 8.59 2.21 12.07
N PRO A 54 9.88 2.54 12.20
CA PRO A 54 10.56 3.39 11.21
C PRO A 54 10.46 2.82 9.80
N GLY A 55 10.05 3.68 8.86
CA GLY A 55 9.86 3.31 7.44
C GLY A 55 8.45 2.83 7.10
N ILE A 56 7.52 2.76 8.06
CA ILE A 56 6.11 2.44 7.80
C ILE A 56 5.24 3.68 8.03
N GLY A 57 4.77 4.27 6.93
CA GLY A 57 3.83 5.38 6.94
C GLY A 57 2.36 4.95 6.86
N VAL A 58 1.47 5.93 6.75
CA VAL A 58 0.01 5.71 6.64
C VAL A 58 -0.37 4.82 5.45
N TRP A 59 0.26 5.02 4.30
CA TRP A 59 0.04 4.22 3.10
C TRP A 59 0.42 2.76 3.33
N THR A 60 1.65 2.49 3.80
CA THR A 60 2.13 1.12 4.05
C THR A 60 1.28 0.42 5.12
N SER A 61 0.88 1.13 6.18
CA SER A 61 -0.02 0.58 7.21
C SER A 61 -1.35 0.15 6.61
N ALA A 62 -1.97 1.01 5.78
CA ALA A 62 -3.22 0.69 5.10
C ALA A 62 -3.06 -0.55 4.20
N GLU A 63 -2.03 -0.59 3.35
CA GLU A 63 -1.77 -1.71 2.44
C GLU A 63 -1.61 -3.05 3.17
N VAL A 64 -0.94 -3.03 4.34
CA VAL A 64 -0.77 -4.22 5.20
C VAL A 64 -2.10 -4.60 5.85
N ARG A 65 -2.82 -3.65 6.45
CA ARG A 65 -4.11 -3.90 7.11
C ARG A 65 -5.14 -4.52 6.15
N GLN A 66 -5.22 -4.01 4.92
CA GLN A 66 -6.12 -4.53 3.90
C GLN A 66 -5.84 -6.01 3.59
N ARG A 67 -4.58 -6.39 3.42
CA ARG A 67 -4.17 -7.73 2.94
C ARG A 67 -3.98 -8.75 4.06
N ALA A 68 -3.40 -8.33 5.17
CA ALA A 68 -3.06 -9.20 6.29
C ALA A 68 -4.12 -9.24 7.39
N HIS A 69 -4.82 -8.12 7.62
CA HIS A 69 -5.88 -8.02 8.64
C HIS A 69 -7.30 -8.02 8.06
N GLY A 70 -7.44 -8.03 6.74
CA GLY A 70 -8.74 -8.01 6.07
C GLY A 70 -9.53 -6.73 6.29
N ASP A 71 -8.84 -5.61 6.55
CA ASP A 71 -9.49 -4.35 6.91
C ASP A 71 -10.33 -3.79 5.75
N PRO A 72 -11.66 -3.71 5.91
CA PRO A 72 -12.55 -3.21 4.88
C PRO A 72 -12.54 -1.68 4.75
N ASP A 73 -11.88 -0.96 5.65
CA ASP A 73 -12.02 0.48 5.83
C ASP A 73 -10.69 1.23 5.98
N ALA A 74 -9.61 0.70 5.40
CA ALA A 74 -8.31 1.37 5.34
C ALA A 74 -8.02 1.93 3.94
N PRO A 75 -8.38 3.18 3.60
CA PRO A 75 -7.95 3.82 2.35
C PRO A 75 -6.43 4.04 2.31
N SER A 76 -5.79 3.72 1.18
CA SER A 76 -4.36 3.95 0.95
C SER A 76 -4.06 5.42 0.61
N VAL A 77 -4.27 6.31 1.59
CA VAL A 77 -3.96 7.74 1.46
C VAL A 77 -2.48 7.93 1.10
N GLY A 78 -2.20 8.83 0.16
CA GLY A 78 -0.87 9.06 -0.40
C GLY A 78 -0.52 8.15 -1.58
N ASP A 79 -1.45 7.30 -2.01
CA ASP A 79 -1.30 6.57 -3.27
C ASP A 79 -1.41 7.53 -4.46
N TYR A 80 -0.48 7.41 -5.39
CA TYR A 80 -0.36 8.36 -6.50
C TYR A 80 -1.53 8.31 -7.49
N HIS A 81 -2.19 7.16 -7.64
CA HIS A 81 -3.23 6.95 -8.65
C HIS A 81 -4.63 6.83 -8.05
N LEU A 82 -4.72 6.30 -6.82
CA LEU A 82 -5.99 5.96 -6.21
C LEU A 82 -6.98 7.13 -6.14
N PRO A 83 -6.61 8.35 -5.69
CA PRO A 83 -7.55 9.46 -5.62
C PRO A 83 -8.12 9.84 -6.99
N SER A 84 -7.27 9.83 -8.02
CA SER A 84 -7.70 10.10 -9.40
C SER A 84 -8.66 9.05 -9.94
N VAL A 85 -8.48 7.78 -9.58
CA VAL A 85 -9.36 6.68 -9.98
C VAL A 85 -10.70 6.77 -9.26
N VAL A 86 -10.68 6.96 -7.93
CA VAL A 86 -11.89 7.08 -7.10
C VAL A 86 -12.71 8.30 -7.51
N GLY A 87 -12.07 9.48 -7.61
CA GLY A 87 -12.74 10.70 -8.06
C GLY A 87 -13.42 10.51 -9.41
N TYR A 88 -12.70 9.93 -10.37
CA TYR A 88 -13.23 9.74 -11.71
C TYR A 88 -14.41 8.76 -11.72
N ALA A 89 -14.36 7.70 -10.93
CA ALA A 89 -15.44 6.73 -10.83
C ALA A 89 -16.73 7.34 -10.26
N PHE A 90 -16.63 8.23 -9.27
CA PHE A 90 -17.81 8.87 -8.66
C PHE A 90 -18.32 10.09 -9.41
N THR A 91 -17.43 10.88 -10.01
CA THR A 91 -17.77 12.23 -10.50
C THR A 91 -17.43 12.47 -11.97
N GLY A 92 -16.71 11.55 -12.61
CA GLY A 92 -16.11 11.79 -13.93
C GLY A 92 -14.92 12.75 -13.92
N GLN A 93 -14.51 13.28 -12.76
CA GLN A 93 -13.39 14.20 -12.59
C GLN A 93 -12.35 13.63 -11.63
N LYS A 94 -11.07 14.01 -11.79
CA LYS A 94 -10.02 13.58 -10.87
C LYS A 94 -10.09 14.38 -9.57
N THR A 95 -9.63 13.78 -8.48
CA THR A 95 -9.50 14.43 -7.18
C THR A 95 -8.18 14.06 -6.50
N ASP A 96 -7.88 14.71 -5.38
CA ASP A 96 -6.75 14.44 -4.49
C ASP A 96 -7.18 13.57 -3.28
N ASP A 97 -6.24 13.28 -2.37
CA ASP A 97 -6.53 12.45 -1.19
C ASP A 97 -7.68 12.99 -0.34
N ALA A 98 -7.76 14.32 -0.16
CA ALA A 98 -8.81 14.94 0.64
C ALA A 98 -10.18 14.74 -0.01
N GLY A 99 -10.30 15.07 -1.29
CA GLY A 99 -11.55 14.86 -2.01
C GLY A 99 -11.90 13.37 -2.20
N MET A 100 -10.92 12.47 -2.27
CA MET A 100 -11.16 11.03 -2.24
C MET A 100 -11.81 10.62 -0.91
N LEU A 101 -11.29 11.11 0.22
CA LEU A 101 -11.83 10.77 1.54
C LEU A 101 -13.25 11.33 1.73
N GLU A 102 -13.53 12.53 1.22
CA GLU A 102 -14.88 13.11 1.21
C GLU A 102 -15.85 12.24 0.40
N LEU A 103 -15.48 11.82 -0.81
CA LEU A 103 -16.31 10.95 -1.65
C LEU A 103 -16.56 9.57 -1.01
N LEU A 104 -15.61 9.09 -0.20
CA LEU A 104 -15.71 7.81 0.48
C LEU A 104 -16.41 7.88 1.84
N GLU A 105 -16.68 9.08 2.38
CA GLU A 105 -17.29 9.26 3.71
C GLU A 105 -18.59 8.46 3.88
N PRO A 106 -19.53 8.43 2.91
CA PRO A 106 -20.78 7.69 3.06
C PRO A 106 -20.61 6.17 3.20
N PHE A 107 -19.42 5.66 2.89
CA PHE A 107 -19.05 4.25 2.96
C PHE A 107 -18.14 3.94 4.15
N ALA A 108 -18.11 4.78 5.18
CA ALA A 108 -17.36 4.53 6.41
C ALA A 108 -17.62 3.10 6.95
N GLY A 109 -16.55 2.41 7.32
CA GLY A 109 -16.56 0.98 7.63
C GLY A 109 -16.32 0.05 6.42
N HIS A 110 -16.43 0.56 5.20
CA HIS A 110 -16.29 -0.20 3.94
C HIS A 110 -15.51 0.54 2.85
N ARG A 111 -14.80 1.62 3.17
CA ARG A 111 -14.15 2.49 2.16
C ARG A 111 -13.15 1.73 1.28
N HIS A 112 -12.36 0.83 1.86
CA HIS A 112 -11.44 0.01 1.07
C HIS A 112 -12.19 -1.01 0.18
N ARG A 113 -13.32 -1.56 0.62
CA ARG A 113 -14.15 -2.43 -0.24
C ARG A 113 -14.65 -1.69 -1.47
N VAL A 114 -15.11 -0.45 -1.30
CA VAL A 114 -15.55 0.40 -2.41
C VAL A 114 -14.40 0.68 -3.38
N ILE A 115 -13.23 1.08 -2.85
CA ILE A 115 -12.01 1.24 -3.63
C ILE A 115 -11.73 -0.03 -4.45
N ARG A 116 -11.76 -1.20 -3.81
CA ARG A 116 -11.47 -2.48 -4.47
C ARG A 116 -12.47 -2.80 -5.58
N LEU A 117 -13.75 -2.51 -5.38
CA LEU A 117 -14.78 -2.68 -6.40
C LEU A 117 -14.56 -1.73 -7.58
N ILE A 118 -14.18 -0.48 -7.33
CA ILE A 118 -13.82 0.48 -8.38
C ILE A 118 -12.64 -0.04 -9.19
N GLU A 119 -11.56 -0.52 -8.55
CA GLU A 119 -10.40 -1.09 -9.25
C GLU A 119 -10.79 -2.27 -10.16
N LEU A 120 -11.66 -3.16 -9.65
CA LEU A 120 -12.14 -4.33 -10.36
C LEU A 120 -13.10 -3.99 -11.51
N SER A 121 -13.83 -2.87 -11.42
CA SER A 121 -14.74 -2.40 -12.47
C SER A 121 -14.00 -1.99 -13.75
N GLY A 122 -12.70 -1.68 -13.67
CA GLY A 122 -11.91 -1.17 -14.78
C GLY A 122 -12.18 0.30 -15.15
N ILE A 123 -13.08 0.99 -14.43
CA ILE A 123 -13.32 2.43 -14.60
C ILE A 123 -12.04 3.19 -14.27
N ARG A 124 -11.53 3.96 -15.23
CA ARG A 124 -10.31 4.75 -15.08
C ARG A 124 -10.43 6.05 -15.87
N PRO A 125 -9.77 7.14 -15.42
CA PRO A 125 -9.70 8.36 -16.19
C PRO A 125 -9.04 8.12 -17.57
N PRO A 126 -9.43 8.87 -18.61
CA PRO A 126 -8.89 8.69 -19.96
C PRO A 126 -7.37 8.94 -19.97
N ALA A 127 -6.68 8.20 -20.83
CA ALA A 127 -5.25 8.39 -21.06
C ALA A 127 -4.98 9.77 -21.66
N ARG A 128 -3.94 10.47 -21.16
CA ARG A 128 -3.61 11.84 -21.58
C ARG A 128 -2.61 11.93 -22.75
N GLY A 129 -2.37 10.83 -23.46
CA GLY A 129 -1.48 10.85 -24.62
C GLY A 129 -0.98 9.47 -25.04
N PRO A 130 -0.28 9.37 -26.18
CA PRO A 130 0.38 8.15 -26.62
C PRO A 130 1.38 7.68 -25.56
N ARG A 131 1.46 6.35 -25.35
CA ARG A 131 2.46 5.76 -24.45
C ARG A 131 3.85 6.16 -24.97
N MET A 132 4.74 6.58 -24.08
CA MET A 132 6.14 6.82 -24.43
C MET A 132 6.69 5.56 -25.10
N ALA A 133 7.25 5.68 -26.30
CA ALA A 133 7.83 4.56 -27.02
C ALA A 133 8.89 3.89 -26.12
N ALA A 134 8.92 2.56 -26.10
CA ALA A 134 9.95 1.82 -25.36
C ALA A 134 11.33 2.31 -25.83
N ARG A 135 12.18 2.72 -24.90
CA ARG A 135 13.56 3.10 -25.23
C ARG A 135 14.27 1.87 -25.78
N ASP A 136 14.81 1.97 -26.99
CA ASP A 136 15.66 0.93 -27.57
C ASP A 136 17.04 1.03 -26.92
N TYR A 137 17.41 0.01 -26.16
CA TYR A 137 18.70 -0.10 -25.47
C TYR A 137 19.72 -0.93 -26.25
N ARG A 138 19.40 -1.41 -27.46
CA ARG A 138 20.29 -2.29 -28.25
C ARG A 138 21.47 -1.56 -28.91
N SER A 139 21.60 -0.26 -28.71
CA SER A 139 22.68 0.57 -29.25
C SER A 139 23.55 1.23 -28.17
N ILE A 140 23.56 0.70 -26.94
CA ILE A 140 24.43 1.15 -25.84
C ILE A 140 25.35 0.01 -25.43
#